data_AF-A0A929ATF7-F1
#
_entry.id   AF-A0A929ATF7-F1
#
_cell.length_a   1.000
_cell.length_b   1.000
_cell.length_c   1.000
_cell.angle_alpha   90.00
_cell.angle_beta   90.00
_cell.angle_gamma   90.00
#
_symmetry.space_group_name_H-M   'P 1'
#
loop_
_entity.id
_entity.type
_entity.pdbx_description
1 polymer ?
#
loop_
_entity_poly.entity_id
_entity_poly.type
_entity_poly.pdbx_seq_one_letter_code
_entity_poly.pdbx_strand_id
1 'polypeptide(L)'
;MLVIEAKNADLQRGFTQLAVELIAVEQAELGESQRLYGAVSIGNIWQFSVLYSQNKQIVQDINLYRVPADLAELLQVVVGILE
;
A
#
# COMPACT_ATOMS: atom_id res chain seq x y z
N MET A 1 -9.28 -5.11 -1.32
CA MET A 1 -8.07 -5.83 -1.81
C MET A 1 -6.82 -5.09 -1.36
N LEU A 2 -5.74 -5.82 -1.04
CA LEU A 2 -4.44 -5.29 -0.63
C LEU A 2 -3.34 -5.79 -1.60
N VAL A 3 -2.62 -4.86 -2.22
CA VAL A 3 -1.42 -5.15 -3.04
C VAL A 3 -0.17 -4.89 -2.20
N ILE A 4 0.77 -5.84 -2.18
CA ILE A 4 1.98 -5.74 -1.35
C ILE A 4 3.21 -5.87 -2.23
N GLU A 5 4.10 -4.89 -2.13
CA GLU A 5 5.38 -4.85 -2.83
C GLU A 5 6.56 -4.98 -1.86
N ALA A 6 7.41 -5.99 -2.05
CA ALA A 6 8.58 -6.24 -1.21
C ALA A 6 9.87 -5.88 -1.95
N LYS A 7 10.62 -4.89 -1.43
CA LYS A 7 11.88 -4.41 -2.03
C LYS A 7 13.08 -4.57 -1.12
N ASN A 8 14.26 -4.58 -1.72
CA ASN A 8 15.51 -4.49 -0.98
C ASN A 8 15.92 -3.01 -0.84
N ALA A 9 15.92 -2.52 0.41
CA ALA A 9 16.45 -1.24 0.89
C ALA A 9 15.80 0.09 0.44
N ASP A 10 15.13 0.19 -0.72
CA ASP A 10 14.60 1.47 -1.23
C ASP A 10 13.06 1.55 -1.23
N LEU A 11 12.50 2.13 -0.16
CA LEU A 11 11.06 2.36 0.00
C LEU A 11 10.49 3.31 -1.07
N GLN A 12 11.24 4.33 -1.49
CA GLN A 12 10.75 5.31 -2.46
C GLN A 12 10.61 4.68 -3.84
N ARG A 13 11.60 3.90 -4.29
CA ARG A 13 11.49 3.13 -5.53
C ARG A 13 10.42 2.06 -5.45
N GLY A 14 10.28 1.40 -4.29
CA GLY A 14 9.21 0.44 -4.06
C GLY A 14 7.83 1.06 -4.15
N PHE A 15 7.65 2.27 -3.61
CA PHE A 15 6.39 3.01 -3.71
C PHE A 15 6.04 3.37 -5.16
N THR A 16 7.01 3.84 -5.96
CA THR A 16 6.76 4.13 -7.39
C THR A 16 6.29 2.89 -8.15
N GLN A 17 6.84 1.71 -7.84
CA GLN A 17 6.42 0.45 -8.46
C GLN A 17 5.02 0.04 -8.00
N LEU A 18 4.77 0.08 -6.69
CA LEU A 18 3.44 -0.16 -6.12
C LEU A 18 2.38 0.76 -6.73
N ALA A 19 2.70 2.03 -6.98
CA ALA A 19 1.78 2.98 -7.59
C ALA A 19 1.37 2.54 -9.01
N VAL A 20 2.31 2.02 -9.80
CA VAL A 20 2.02 1.47 -11.13
C VAL A 20 1.17 0.21 -11.04
N GLU A 21 1.46 -0.68 -10.08
CA GLU A 21 0.69 -1.90 -9.85
C GLU A 21 -0.76 -1.61 -9.42
N LEU A 22 -0.97 -0.65 -8.51
CA LEU A 22 -2.30 -0.22 -8.09
C LEU A 22 -3.13 0.29 -9.28
N ILE A 23 -2.52 1.06 -10.19
CA ILE A 23 -3.19 1.55 -11.41
C ILE A 23 -3.52 0.38 -12.34
N ALA A 24 -2.58 -0.56 -12.54
CA ALA A 24 -2.81 -1.71 -13.40
C ALA A 24 -3.96 -2.59 -12.89
N VAL A 25 -4.02 -2.80 -11.57
CA VAL A 25 -5.08 -3.54 -10.90
C VAL A 25 -6.43 -2.80 -11.02
N GLU A 26 -6.47 -1.48 -10.78
CA GLU A 26 -7.70 -0.69 -10.93
C GLU A 26 -8.28 -0.75 -12.35
N GLN A 27 -7.41 -0.73 -13.36
CA GLN A 27 -7.82 -0.87 -14.76
C GLN A 27 -8.29 -2.29 -15.09
N ALA A 28 -7.62 -3.31 -14.57
CA ALA A 28 -7.99 -4.71 -14.77
C ALA A 28 -9.34 -5.06 -14.13
N GLU A 29 -9.65 -4.46 -12.97
CA GLU A 29 -10.96 -4.57 -12.30
C GLU A 29 -12.02 -3.63 -12.89
N LEU A 30 -11.76 -2.99 -14.04
CA LEU A 30 -12.69 -2.07 -14.72
C LEU A 30 -13.23 -0.95 -13.81
N GLY A 31 -12.46 -0.54 -12.79
CA GLY A 31 -12.86 0.48 -11.82
C GLY A 31 -13.98 0.05 -10.86
N GLU A 32 -14.23 -1.25 -10.69
CA GLU A 32 -15.23 -1.77 -9.74
C GLU A 32 -14.92 -1.37 -8.28
N SER A 33 -13.63 -1.33 -7.93
CA SER A 33 -13.16 -0.93 -6.61
C SER A 33 -13.12 0.60 -6.45
N GLN A 34 -13.85 1.16 -5.49
CA GLN A 34 -13.76 2.61 -5.16
C GLN A 34 -12.41 3.00 -4.54
N ARG A 35 -11.77 2.06 -3.84
CA ARG A 35 -10.47 2.22 -3.18
C ARG A 35 -9.66 0.95 -3.31
N LEU A 36 -8.37 1.09 -3.60
CA LEU A 36 -7.41 -0.01 -3.57
C LEU A 36 -6.27 0.34 -2.62
N TYR A 37 -5.95 -0.58 -1.72
CA TYR A 37 -4.90 -0.38 -0.73
C TYR A 37 -3.59 -1.01 -1.20
N GLY A 38 -2.49 -0.31 -0.95
CA GLY A 38 -1.14 -0.75 -1.23
C GLY A 38 -0.28 -0.76 0.03
N ALA A 39 0.71 -1.64 0.06
CA ALA A 39 1.78 -1.61 1.04
C ALA A 39 3.12 -1.86 0.37
N VAL A 40 4.15 -1.13 0.78
CA VAL A 40 5.54 -1.39 0.41
C VAL A 40 6.33 -1.75 1.66
N SER A 41 7.18 -2.77 1.57
CA SER A 41 8.05 -3.19 2.67
C SER A 41 9.49 -3.39 2.21
N ILE A 42 10.43 -3.01 3.08
CA ILE A 42 11.85 -3.39 2.96
C ILE A 42 12.26 -4.43 4.02
N GLY A 43 11.29 -5.18 4.53
CA GLY A 43 11.45 -6.19 5.57
C GLY A 43 11.17 -5.64 6.96
N ASN A 44 12.04 -4.76 7.45
CA ASN A 44 11.91 -4.19 8.80
C ASN A 44 11.08 -2.90 8.86
N ILE A 45 10.70 -2.32 7.72
CA ILE A 45 9.87 -1.11 7.64
C ILE A 45 8.77 -1.34 6.61
N TRP A 46 7.56 -0.93 6.97
CA TRP A 46 6.36 -0.94 6.13
C TRP A 46 5.81 0.47 5.96
N GLN A 47 5.25 0.74 4.79
CA GLN A 47 4.54 1.97 4.47
C GLN A 47 3.30 1.65 3.62
N PHE A 48 2.21 2.36 3.86
CA PHE A 48 0.93 2.10 3.20
C PHE A 48 0.56 3.19 2.20
N SER A 49 -0.35 2.86 1.30
CA SER A 49 -0.93 3.76 0.34
C SER A 49 -2.37 3.39 0.00
N VAL A 50 -3.09 4.35 -0.59
CA VAL A 50 -4.44 4.10 -1.10
C VAL A 50 -4.61 4.80 -2.45
N LEU A 51 -5.12 4.07 -3.43
CA LEU A 51 -5.61 4.60 -4.70
C LEU A 51 -7.12 4.86 -4.57
N TYR A 52 -7.53 6.10 -4.80
CA TYR A 52 -8.93 6.50 -4.94
C TYR A 52 -9.29 6.57 -6.43
N SER A 53 -10.02 5.55 -6.92
CA SER A 53 -10.32 5.36 -8.33
C SER A 53 -11.11 6.54 -8.94
N GLN A 54 -12.04 7.11 -8.17
CA GLN A 54 -12.87 8.24 -8.60
C GLN A 54 -12.04 9.51 -8.87
N ASN A 55 -10.99 9.74 -8.07
CA ASN A 55 -10.16 10.93 -8.14
C ASN A 55 -8.89 10.71 -8.95
N LYS A 56 -8.65 9.46 -9.42
CA LYS A 56 -7.38 9.00 -10.02
C LYS A 56 -6.17 9.47 -9.20
N GLN A 57 -6.28 9.33 -7.88
CA GLN A 57 -5.33 9.86 -6.92
C GLN A 57 -4.77 8.73 -6.05
N ILE A 58 -3.45 8.67 -5.95
CA ILE A 58 -2.76 7.81 -4.98
C ILE A 58 -2.28 8.69 -3.82
N VAL A 59 -2.61 8.28 -2.59
CA VAL A 59 -2.15 8.90 -1.36
C VAL A 59 -1.17 7.97 -0.68
N GLN A 60 0.03 8.47 -0.43
CA GLN A 60 1.04 7.79 0.38
C GLN A 60 0.85 8.18 1.84
N ASP A 61 0.75 7.19 2.73
CA ASP A 61 0.82 7.44 4.17
C ASP A 61 2.28 7.74 4.53
N ILE A 62 2.51 8.85 5.23
CA ILE A 62 3.84 9.24 5.69
C ILE A 62 4.31 8.42 6.90
N ASN A 63 3.41 7.71 7.56
CA ASN A 63 3.75 6.84 8.68
C ASN A 63 4.56 5.63 8.21
N LEU A 64 5.64 5.35 8.94
CA LEU A 64 6.51 4.19 8.74
C LEU A 64 6.36 3.27 9.93
N TYR A 65 6.00 2.01 9.67
CA TYR A 65 5.80 1.00 10.70
C TYR A 65 7.02 0.09 10.74
N ARG A 66 7.79 0.12 11.84
CA ARG A 66 8.98 -0.70 12.01
C ARG A 66 8.60 -2.01 12.65
N VAL A 67 9.17 -3.11 12.16
CA VAL A 67 8.98 -4.44 12.77
C VAL A 67 10.26 -4.82 13.51
N PRO A 68 10.19 -5.22 14.81
CA PRO A 68 8.97 -5.54 15.56
C PRO A 68 8.36 -4.38 16.37
N ALA A 69 8.98 -3.19 16.38
CA ALA A 69 8.64 -2.11 17.33
C ALA A 69 7.18 -1.62 17.23
N ASP A 70 6.65 -1.53 16.02
CA ASP A 70 5.33 -0.98 15.69
C ASP A 70 4.41 -2.08 15.11
N LEU A 71 4.65 -3.35 15.49
CA LEU A 71 3.94 -4.51 14.93
C LEU A 71 2.43 -4.50 15.25
N ALA A 72 2.04 -4.03 16.44
CA ALA A 72 0.64 -4.00 16.83
C ALA A 72 -0.14 -2.98 15.97
N GLU A 73 0.43 -1.80 15.75
CA GLU A 73 -0.11 -0.75 14.92
C GLU A 73 -0.19 -1.18 13.45
N LEU A 74 0.87 -1.83 12.94
CA LEU A 74 0.87 -2.40 11.60
C LEU A 74 -0.29 -3.39 11.41
N LEU A 75 -0.48 -4.30 12.35
CA LEU A 75 -1.56 -5.29 12.27
C LEU A 75 -2.94 -4.64 12.34
N GLN A 76 -3.12 -3.57 13.11
CA GLN A 76 -4.38 -2.82 13.14
C GLN A 76 -4.70 -2.20 11.77
N VAL A 77 -3.71 -1.63 11.07
CA VAL A 77 -3.90 -1.11 9.71
C VAL A 77 -4.30 -2.23 8.76
N VAL A 78 -3.61 -3.38 8.81
CA VAL A 78 -3.93 -4.53 7.95
C VAL A 78 -5.34 -5.06 8.22
N VAL A 79 -5.74 -5.20 9.48
CA VAL A 79 -7.10 -5.63 9.84
C VAL A 79 -8.13 -4.63 9.33
N GLY A 80 -7.92 -3.33 9.52
CA GLY A 80 -8.84 -2.30 9.04
C GLY A 80 -8.95 -2.20 7.51
N ILE A 81 -8.00 -2.77 6.75
CA ILE A 81 -8.07 -2.88 5.28
C ILE A 81 -8.91 -4.11 4.84
N LEU A 82 -9.01 -5.13 5.69
CA LEU A 82 -9.66 -6.41 5.38
C LEU A 82 -11.13 -6.47 5.84
N GLU A 83 -11.56 -5.56 6.72
CA GLU A 83 -12.96 -5.34 7.10
C GLU A 83 -13.76 -4.57 6.02
#